data_AF-A0A2V8QDZ1-F1
#
_entry.id   AF-A0A2V8QDZ1-F1
#
_cell.length_a   1.000
_cell.length_b   1.000
_cell.length_c   1.000
_cell.angle_alpha   90.00
_cell.angle_beta   90.00
_cell.angle_gamma   90.00
#
_symmetry.space_group_name_H-M   'P 1'
#
loop_
_entity.id
_entity.type
_entity.pdbx_description
1 polymer ?
#
loop_
_entity_poly.entity_id
_entity_poly.type
_entity_poly.pdbx_seq_one_letter_code
_entity_poly.pdbx_strand_id
1 'polypeptide(L)'
;MNRADGALLVVRAGKTRYSIIDKLLEHVPKDRMMGVVLNRAEEQPDSTSYYYQHRYYNRERALSEAKSKQIAAEQKEEEVAVVN
;
A
#
# COMPACT_ATOMS: atom_id res chain seq x y z
N MET A 1 27.75 3.01 -28.59
CA MET A 1 27.15 4.34 -28.82
C MET A 1 25.64 4.21 -28.78
N ASN A 2 24.97 4.99 -27.92
CA ASN A 2 23.52 4.96 -27.75
C ASN A 2 22.84 5.77 -28.88
N ARG A 3 21.94 5.12 -29.63
CA ARG A 3 21.20 5.72 -30.76
C ARG A 3 19.87 6.34 -30.36
N ALA A 4 19.52 6.33 -29.07
CA ALA A 4 18.30 6.94 -28.60
C ALA A 4 18.37 8.47 -28.75
N ASP A 5 17.31 9.05 -29.32
CA ASP A 5 17.10 10.48 -29.48
C ASP A 5 16.73 11.17 -28.16
N GLY A 6 16.20 10.41 -27.20
CA GLY A 6 15.82 10.89 -25.87
C GLY A 6 15.75 9.79 -24.82
N ALA A 7 15.69 10.20 -23.55
CA ALA A 7 15.59 9.34 -22.38
C ALA A 7 14.53 9.87 -21.42
N LEU A 8 13.78 8.95 -20.82
CA LEU A 8 12.74 9.23 -19.84
C LEU A 8 12.99 8.36 -18.60
N LEU A 9 13.13 8.98 -17.45
CA LEU A 9 13.49 8.29 -16.21
C LEU A 9 12.24 7.90 -15.43
N VAL A 10 12.02 6.61 -15.22
CA VAL A 10 10.89 6.12 -14.40
C VAL A 10 11.39 5.83 -12.99
N VAL A 11 10.83 6.53 -12.01
CA VAL A 11 11.23 6.47 -10.60
C VAL A 11 10.08 5.95 -9.78
N ARG A 12 10.34 4.96 -8.91
CA ARG A 12 9.34 4.54 -7.93
C ARG A 12 9.23 5.57 -6.82
N ALA A 13 8.06 6.18 -6.69
CA ALA A 13 7.74 7.14 -5.64
C ALA A 13 7.86 6.50 -4.25
N GLY A 14 8.26 7.31 -3.26
CA GLY A 14 8.39 6.91 -1.85
C GLY A 14 9.49 5.88 -1.53
N LYS A 15 10.13 5.28 -2.53
CA LYS A 15 11.17 4.25 -2.32
C LYS A 15 12.54 4.63 -2.84
N THR A 16 12.60 5.43 -3.89
CA THR A 16 13.85 5.82 -4.53
C THR A 16 14.40 7.07 -3.84
N ARG A 17 15.65 6.99 -3.34
CA ARG A 17 16.32 8.15 -2.72
C ARG A 17 16.81 9.12 -3.78
N TYR A 18 16.71 10.42 -3.50
CA TYR A 18 17.22 11.48 -4.38
C TYR A 18 18.70 11.29 -4.75
N SER A 19 19.55 10.89 -3.79
CA SER A 19 20.97 10.67 -4.03
C SER A 19 21.28 9.61 -5.10
N ILE A 20 20.37 8.66 -5.33
CA ILE A 20 20.50 7.66 -6.39
C ILE A 20 20.12 8.29 -7.75
N ILE A 21 19.10 9.14 -7.76
CA ILE A 21 18.66 9.86 -8.95
C ILE A 21 19.77 10.82 -9.40
N ASP A 22 20.35 11.60 -8.49
CA ASP A 22 21.42 12.55 -8.83
C ASP A 22 22.59 11.87 -9.55
N LYS A 23 23.05 10.73 -9.04
CA LYS A 23 24.10 9.92 -9.67
C LYS A 23 23.70 9.37 -11.03
N LEU A 24 22.44 8.99 -11.22
CA LEU A 24 21.95 8.54 -12.53
C LEU A 24 21.89 9.71 -13.53
N LEU A 25 21.49 10.90 -13.07
CA LEU A 25 21.43 12.10 -13.89
C LEU A 25 22.81 12.55 -14.36
N GLU A 26 23.88 12.31 -13.59
CA GLU A 26 25.26 12.59 -13.99
C GLU A 26 25.69 11.84 -15.26
N HIS A 27 25.13 10.65 -15.49
CA HIS A 27 25.49 9.80 -16.63
C HIS A 27 24.59 10.00 -17.86
N VAL A 28 23.50 10.76 -17.74
CA VAL A 28 22.57 10.99 -18.85
C VAL A 28 22.81 12.37 -19.45
N PRO A 29 23.08 12.46 -20.76
CA PRO A 29 23.22 13.74 -21.45
C PRO A 29 21.94 14.60 -21.27
N LYS A 30 22.09 15.82 -20.73
CA LYS A 30 20.97 16.72 -20.40
C LYS A 30 20.15 17.10 -21.62
N ASP A 31 20.79 17.22 -22.78
CA ASP A 31 20.20 17.48 -24.09
C ASP A 31 19.24 16.37 -24.54
N ARG A 32 19.38 15.16 -24.00
CA ARG A 32 18.53 14.01 -24.34
C ARG A 32 17.54 13.65 -23.24
N MET A 33 17.49 14.38 -22.12
CA MET A 33 16.57 14.07 -21.03
C MET A 33 15.22 14.74 -21.24
N MET A 34 14.19 13.92 -21.50
CA MET A 34 12.83 14.43 -21.72
C MET A 34 12.09 14.72 -20.40
N GLY A 35 12.42 13.98 -19.33
CA GLY A 35 11.80 14.18 -18.02
C GLY A 35 11.79 12.93 -17.14
N VAL A 36 11.00 13.01 -16.07
CA VAL A 36 10.89 11.96 -15.04
C VAL A 36 9.42 11.60 -14.83
N VAL A 37 9.13 10.30 -14.76
CA VAL A 37 7.83 9.76 -14.36
C VAL A 37 7.92 9.19 -12.95
N LEU A 38 7.15 9.76 -12.03
CA LEU A 38 6.95 9.24 -10.69
C LEU A 38 5.91 8.13 -10.71
N ASN A 39 6.39 6.90 -10.76
CA ASN A 39 5.56 5.70 -10.75
C ASN A 39 5.15 5.30 -9.32
N ARG A 40 3.93 4.79 -9.16
CA ARG A 40 3.34 4.42 -7.87
C ARG A 40 3.34 5.58 -6.87
N ALA A 41 3.17 6.81 -7.37
CA ALA A 41 2.82 7.92 -6.50
C ALA A 41 1.51 7.54 -5.78
N GLU A 42 1.49 7.74 -4.47
CA GLU A 42 0.26 7.55 -3.71
C GLU A 42 -0.77 8.54 -4.25
N GLU A 43 -1.97 8.04 -4.52
CA GLU A 43 -3.10 8.89 -4.82
C GLU A 43 -3.33 9.74 -3.58
N GLN A 44 -3.40 11.06 -3.74
CA GLN A 44 -3.77 11.93 -2.62
C GLN A 44 -5.08 11.39 -2.07
N PRO A 45 -5.18 11.09 -0.76
CA PRO A 45 -6.42 10.61 -0.21
C PRO A 45 -7.47 11.69 -0.47
N ASP A 46 -8.44 11.37 -1.33
CA ASP A 46 -9.59 12.22 -1.52
C ASP A 46 -10.24 12.37 -0.13
N SER A 47 -10.44 13.61 0.31
CA SER A 47 -11.00 13.93 1.63
C SER A 47 -12.32 13.19 1.90
N THR A 48 -13.04 12.81 0.84
CA THR A 48 -14.28 12.03 0.88
C THR A 48 -14.08 10.53 1.15
N SER A 49 -12.91 9.96 0.84
CA SER A 49 -12.63 8.53 1.02
C SER A 49 -12.39 8.12 2.48
N TYR A 50 -11.96 9.05 3.34
CA TYR A 50 -11.70 8.79 4.76
C TYR A 50 -12.96 8.35 5.52
N TYR A 51 -14.12 8.91 5.15
CA TYR A 51 -15.37 8.66 5.87
C TYR A 51 -15.96 7.28 5.58
N TYR A 52 -15.79 6.78 4.35
CA TYR A 52 -16.30 5.47 3.96
C TYR A 52 -15.41 4.34 4.45
N GLN A 53 -14.08 4.49 4.36
CA GLN A 53 -13.13 3.44 4.73
C GLN A 53 -13.23 3.06 6.23
N HIS A 54 -13.46 4.05 7.10
CA HIS A 54 -13.57 3.80 8.55
C HIS A 54 -14.79 2.94 8.92
N ARG A 55 -15.91 3.08 8.20
CA ARG A 55 -17.14 2.30 8.47
C ARG A 55 -17.00 0.83 8.12
N TYR A 56 -16.34 0.52 7.00
CA TYR A 56 -16.15 -0.88 6.58
C TYR A 56 -15.17 -1.61 7.51
N TYR A 57 -14.06 -0.96 7.87
CA TYR A 57 -13.05 -1.57 8.75
C TYR A 57 -13.60 -1.86 10.16
N ASN A 58 -14.39 -0.94 10.72
CA ASN A 58 -15.04 -1.15 12.02
C ASN A 58 -16.09 -2.26 11.98
N ARG A 59 -16.83 -2.39 10.88
CA ARG A 59 -17.84 -3.44 10.71
C ARG A 59 -17.19 -4.82 10.64
N GLU A 60 -16.13 -4.97 9.86
CA GLU A 60 -15.40 -6.25 9.74
C GLU A 60 -14.80 -6.67 11.07
N ARG A 61 -14.22 -5.72 11.81
CA ARG A 61 -13.68 -5.98 13.15
C ARG A 61 -14.76 -6.43 14.14
N ALA A 62 -15.90 -5.74 14.18
CA ALA A 62 -17.01 -6.09 15.06
C ALA A 62 -17.61 -7.47 14.73
N LEU A 63 -17.72 -7.82 13.45
CA LEU A 63 -18.20 -9.13 13.00
C LEU A 63 -17.22 -10.25 13.38
N SER A 64 -15.91 -10.00 13.23
CA SER A 64 -14.87 -10.94 13.66
C SER A 64 -14.93 -11.19 15.16
N GLU A 65 -15.04 -10.13 15.96
CA GLU A 65 -15.10 -10.23 17.42
C GLU A 65 -16.36 -10.96 17.90
N ALA A 66 -17.50 -10.75 17.25
CA ALA A 66 -18.74 -11.46 17.55
C ALA A 66 -18.61 -12.96 17.28
N LYS A 67 -18.01 -13.34 16.14
CA LYS A 67 -17.79 -14.73 15.76
C LYS A 67 -16.86 -15.46 16.73
N SER A 68 -15.78 -14.81 17.16
CA SER A 68 -14.85 -15.39 18.14
C SER A 68 -15.51 -15.67 19.50
N LYS A 69 -16.41 -14.79 19.95
CA LYS A 69 -17.14 -14.97 21.22
C LYS A 69 -18.14 -16.12 21.17
N GLN A 70 -18.80 -16.33 20.03
CA GLN A 70 -19.73 -17.44 19.84
C GLN A 70 -19.01 -18.79 19.90
N ILE A 71 -17.89 -18.92 19.18
CA ILE A 71 -17.07 -20.14 19.19
C ILE A 71 -16.57 -20.48 20.60
N ALA A 72 -16.16 -19.47 21.37
CA ALA A 72 -15.68 -19.67 22.74
C ALA A 72 -16.81 -20.07 23.72
N ALA A 73 -18.06 -19.65 23.47
CA ALA A 73 -19.21 -20.03 24.28
C ALA A 73 -19.64 -21.47 24.02
N GLU A 74 -19.70 -21.88 22.74
CA GLU A 74 -20.04 -23.24 22.32
C GLU A 74 -19.05 -24.28 22.87
N GLN A 75 -17.74 -23.99 22.81
CA GLN A 75 -16.71 -24.86 23.37
C GLN A 75 -16.84 -25.04 24.89
N LYS A 76 -17.27 -23.99 25.59
CA LYS A 76 -17.42 -24.01 27.04
C LYS A 76 -18.68 -24.78 27.47
N GLU A 77 -19.75 -24.73 26.69
CA GLU A 77 -20.95 -25.55 26.93
C GLU A 77 -20.69 -27.03 26.66
N GLU A 78 -19.93 -27.34 25.60
CA GLU A 78 -19.56 -28.72 25.26
C GLU A 78 -18.64 -29.35 26.32
N GLU A 79 -17.66 -28.60 26.84
CA GLU A 79 -16.78 -29.06 27.92
C GLU A 79 -17.56 -29.34 29.24
N VAL A 80 -18.59 -28.54 29.55
CA VAL A 80 -19.42 -28.76 30.75
C VAL A 80 -20.37 -29.95 30.59
N ALA A 81 -20.80 -30.26 29.36
CA ALA A 81 -21.66 -31.41 29.08
C ALA A 81 -20.92 -32.77 29.12
N VAL A 82 -19.60 -32.78 28.89
CA VAL A 82 -18.78 -34.02 28.88
C VAL A 82 -18.35 -34.44 30.30
N VAL A 83 -18.41 -33.54 31.28
CA VAL A 83 -17.90 -33.76 32.65
C VAL A 83 -18.99 -34.22 33.66
N ASN A 84 -20.27 -34.22 33.27
CA ASN A 84 -21.40 -34.66 34.12
C ASN A 84 -21.94 -36.05 33.77
#